data_AF-A0A3N5ZPI1-F1
#
_entry.id   AF-A0A3N5ZPI1-F1
#
_cell.length_a   1.000
_cell.length_b   1.000
_cell.length_c   1.000
_cell.angle_alpha   90.00
_cell.angle_beta   90.00
_cell.angle_gamma   90.00
#
_symmetry.space_group_name_H-M   'P 1'
#
loop_
_entity.id
_entity.type
_entity.pdbx_description
1 polymer ?
#
loop_
_entity_poly.entity_id
_entity_poly.type
_entity_poly.pdbx_seq_one_letter_code
_entity_poly.pdbx_strand_id
1 'polypeptide(L)'
;ATIPCALEWSDVGNWRAVEDLLSEDERGIAANTRYVQWESRDCLAHSTSGKLVALVGVEDLIVVETADVVLVCRKDKSEDVKQIVEELRRNGPPEYL
;
A
#
# COMPACT_ATOMS: atom_id res chain seq x y z
N ALA A 1 24.94 -16.25 2.79
CA ALA A 1 23.63 -16.15 3.46
C ALA A 1 22.97 -14.89 2.94
N THR A 2 21.78 -15.02 2.35
CA THR A 2 20.94 -13.89 1.99
C THR A 2 19.51 -14.30 2.33
N ILE A 3 18.83 -13.48 3.12
CA ILE A 3 17.37 -13.54 3.25
C ILE A 3 16.88 -12.29 2.53
N PRO A 4 16.47 -12.39 1.27
CA PRO A 4 15.62 -11.37 0.69
C PRO A 4 14.25 -11.56 1.36
N CYS A 5 13.95 -10.71 2.34
CA CYS A 5 12.57 -10.52 2.76
C CYS A 5 11.92 -9.63 1.69
N ALA A 6 11.67 -10.22 0.52
CA ALA A 6 10.67 -9.69 -0.39
C ALA A 6 9.35 -9.81 0.36
N LEU A 7 8.97 -8.74 1.05
CA LEU A 7 7.68 -8.61 1.73
C LEU A 7 6.60 -9.20 0.84
N GLU A 8 5.75 -9.99 1.47
CA GLU A 8 4.77 -10.88 0.92
C GLU A 8 3.74 -10.15 0.05
N TRP A 9 4.13 -9.73 -1.16
CA TRP A 9 3.21 -9.34 -2.23
C TRP A 9 2.37 -10.56 -2.71
N SER A 10 2.50 -11.71 -2.05
CA SER A 10 1.66 -12.90 -2.22
C SER A 10 0.21 -12.66 -1.77
N ASP A 11 -0.02 -11.73 -0.84
CA ASP A 11 -1.37 -11.41 -0.33
C ASP A 11 -1.97 -10.16 -1.00
N VAL A 12 -1.58 -9.90 -2.25
CA VAL A 12 -2.02 -8.76 -3.07
C VAL A 12 -3.54 -8.71 -3.32
N GLY A 13 -4.26 -9.81 -3.10
CA GLY A 13 -5.73 -9.83 -3.06
C GLY A 13 -6.34 -9.38 -1.73
N ASN A 14 -5.53 -9.19 -0.69
CA ASN A 14 -5.98 -9.10 0.70
C ASN A 14 -5.83 -7.71 1.33
N TRP A 15 -5.45 -6.68 0.56
CA TRP A 15 -5.42 -5.30 1.08
C TRP A 15 -6.78 -4.83 1.59
N ARG A 16 -7.87 -5.40 1.05
CA ARG A 16 -9.21 -5.22 1.60
C ARG A 16 -9.37 -5.82 2.99
N ALA A 17 -8.82 -7.01 3.25
CA ALA A 17 -8.86 -7.55 4.62
C ALA A 17 -7.92 -6.80 5.57
N VAL A 18 -6.80 -6.25 5.08
CA VAL A 18 -5.97 -5.35 5.88
C VAL A 18 -6.76 -4.10 6.28
N GLU A 19 -7.50 -3.53 5.33
CA GLU A 19 -8.44 -2.44 5.58
C GLU A 19 -9.53 -2.84 6.58
N ASP A 20 -10.19 -4.00 6.42
CA ASP A 20 -11.22 -4.51 7.33
C ASP A 20 -10.71 -4.72 8.78
N LEU A 21 -9.40 -4.94 8.96
CA LEU A 21 -8.76 -5.12 10.27
C LEU A 21 -8.38 -3.78 10.92
N LEU A 22 -8.31 -2.71 10.15
CA LEU A 22 -7.98 -1.38 10.64
C LEU A 22 -9.26 -0.62 10.98
N SER A 23 -9.16 0.23 12.00
CA SER A 23 -10.25 1.15 12.32
C SER A 23 -10.24 2.30 11.32
N GLU A 24 -11.37 2.54 10.68
CA GLU A 24 -11.60 3.70 9.82
C GLU A 24 -11.98 4.93 10.65
N ASP A 25 -11.63 6.11 10.13
CA ASP A 25 -12.15 7.38 10.63
C ASP A 25 -13.53 7.72 10.03
N GLU A 26 -14.07 8.90 10.34
CA GLU A 26 -15.37 9.37 9.83
C GLU A 26 -15.42 9.53 8.28
N ARG A 27 -14.27 9.48 7.61
CA ARG A 27 -14.13 9.63 6.15
C ARG A 27 -13.79 8.32 5.45
N GLY A 28 -13.83 7.20 6.17
CA GLY A 28 -13.44 5.89 5.59
C GLY A 28 -11.93 5.76 5.38
N ILE A 29 -11.11 6.53 6.11
CA ILE A 29 -9.65 6.39 6.05
C ILE A 29 -9.21 5.33 7.05
N ALA A 30 -8.78 4.18 6.55
CA ALA A 30 -8.11 3.13 7.32
C ALA A 30 -6.60 3.39 7.36
N ALA A 31 -5.97 3.38 8.54
CA ALA A 31 -4.53 3.61 8.64
C ALA A 31 -3.85 2.90 9.81
N ASN A 32 -2.63 2.38 9.58
CA ASN A 32 -1.74 1.87 10.64
C ASN A 32 -0.66 2.90 11.05
N THR A 33 -0.64 4.06 10.38
CA THR A 33 0.37 5.10 10.53
C THR A 33 -0.30 6.46 10.71
N ARG A 34 0.49 7.46 11.11
CA ARG A 34 0.00 8.85 11.12
C ARG A 34 -0.33 9.26 9.71
N TYR A 35 -1.47 9.92 9.53
CA TYR A 35 -1.84 10.51 8.26
C TYR A 35 -2.40 11.91 8.45
N VAL A 36 -2.38 12.68 7.36
CA VAL A 36 -3.12 13.93 7.21
C VAL A 36 -3.90 13.85 5.91
N GLN A 37 -5.10 14.41 5.89
CA GLN A 37 -5.93 14.40 4.69
C GLN A 37 -6.54 15.78 4.42
N TRP A 38 -6.74 16.07 3.14
CA TRP A 38 -7.51 17.22 2.66
C TRP A 38 -8.40 16.78 1.49
N GLU A 39 -9.72 16.88 1.66
CA GLU A 39 -10.70 16.47 0.63
C GLU A 39 -10.48 15.02 0.13
N SER A 40 -10.13 14.12 1.05
CA SER A 40 -9.95 12.69 0.76
C SER A 40 -10.90 11.83 1.59
N ARG A 41 -11.27 10.67 1.02
CA ARG A 41 -12.13 9.67 1.64
C ARG A 41 -11.82 8.26 1.14
N ASP A 42 -12.26 7.26 1.88
CA ASP A 42 -12.24 5.85 1.47
C ASP A 42 -10.84 5.38 1.02
N CYS A 43 -9.79 5.71 1.78
CA CYS A 43 -8.41 5.33 1.47
C CYS A 43 -7.78 4.46 2.56
N LEU A 44 -6.85 3.59 2.17
CA LEU A 44 -5.97 2.84 3.06
C LEU A 44 -4.57 3.48 3.06
N ALA A 45 -4.06 3.84 4.24
CA ALA A 45 -2.70 4.34 4.44
C ALA A 45 -1.90 3.41 5.37
N HIS A 46 -0.96 2.64 4.79
CA HIS A 46 -0.13 1.69 5.51
C HIS A 46 1.36 2.06 5.41
N SER A 47 2.08 2.07 6.52
CA SER A 47 3.54 2.24 6.55
C SER A 47 4.17 1.23 7.50
N THR A 48 5.24 0.56 7.06
CA THR A 48 6.03 -0.31 7.95
C THR A 48 7.03 0.48 8.79
N SER A 49 7.41 1.68 8.35
CA SER A 49 8.40 2.52 9.01
C SER A 49 7.79 3.61 9.91
N GLY A 50 6.47 3.81 9.86
CA GLY A 50 5.75 4.85 10.61
C GLY A 50 5.84 6.24 9.98
N LYS A 51 6.15 6.33 8.68
CA LYS A 51 6.14 7.59 7.92
C LYS A 51 4.72 8.17 7.88
N LEU A 52 4.65 9.50 7.91
CA LEU A 52 3.40 10.21 7.75
C LEU A 52 2.94 10.13 6.29
N VAL A 53 1.68 9.74 6.09
CA VAL A 53 1.03 9.72 4.76
C VAL A 53 0.14 10.93 4.60
N ALA A 54 0.31 11.70 3.53
CA ALA A 54 -0.52 12.85 3.21
C ALA A 54 -1.42 12.55 2.01
N LEU A 55 -2.73 12.73 2.17
CA LEU A 55 -3.75 12.49 1.14
C LEU A 55 -4.42 13.82 0.77
N VAL A 56 -4.48 14.14 -0.52
CA VAL A 56 -5.08 15.40 -1.00
C VAL A 56 -5.93 15.15 -2.23
N GLY A 57 -7.25 15.33 -2.13
CA GLY A 57 -8.18 15.20 -3.25
C GLY A 57 -8.27 13.80 -3.86
N VAL A 58 -7.84 12.78 -3.12
CA VAL A 58 -7.85 11.38 -3.56
C VAL A 58 -8.92 10.56 -2.86
N GLU A 59 -9.45 9.58 -3.58
CA GLU A 59 -10.50 8.68 -3.12
C GLU A 59 -10.20 7.24 -3.59
N ASP A 60 -10.66 6.25 -2.84
CA ASP A 60 -10.55 4.82 -3.21
C ASP A 60 -9.11 4.36 -3.48
N LEU A 61 -8.14 4.90 -2.75
CA LEU A 61 -6.71 4.54 -2.91
C LEU A 61 -6.20 3.66 -1.78
N ILE A 62 -5.27 2.77 -2.14
CA ILE A 62 -4.39 2.05 -1.24
C ILE A 62 -3.00 2.66 -1.40
N VAL A 63 -2.45 3.16 -0.30
CA VAL A 63 -1.10 3.68 -0.19
C VAL A 63 -0.34 2.83 0.82
N VAL A 64 0.65 2.08 0.34
CA VAL A 64 1.48 1.21 1.17
C VAL A 64 2.92 1.63 1.03
N GLU A 65 3.54 2.01 2.14
CA GLU A 65 4.96 2.27 2.25
C GLU A 65 5.65 1.13 2.99
N THR A 66 6.71 0.62 2.36
CA THR A 66 7.67 -0.30 2.98
C THR A 66 9.05 0.36 3.03
N ALA A 67 10.06 -0.34 3.57
CA ALA A 67 11.41 0.19 3.66
C ALA A 67 11.97 0.67 2.30
N ASP A 68 11.67 -0.07 1.23
CA ASP A 68 12.33 0.11 -0.06
C ASP A 68 11.37 0.56 -1.18
N VAL A 69 10.05 0.38 -1.01
CA VAL A 69 9.04 0.63 -2.06
C VAL A 69 7.82 1.36 -1.50
N VAL A 70 7.24 2.22 -2.34
CA VAL A 70 5.90 2.76 -2.12
C VAL A 70 4.97 2.24 -3.21
N LEU A 71 3.91 1.55 -2.81
CA LEU A 71 2.81 1.18 -3.69
C LEU A 71 1.67 2.18 -3.54
N VAL A 72 1.17 2.65 -4.68
CA VAL A 72 -0.09 3.38 -4.76
C VAL A 72 -0.96 2.72 -5.83
N CYS A 73 -2.16 2.30 -5.46
CA CYS A 73 -3.13 1.78 -6.42
C CYS A 73 -4.56 2.12 -6.01
N ARG A 74 -5.50 2.00 -6.94
CA ARG A 74 -6.92 2.06 -6.60
C ARG A 74 -7.36 0.77 -5.91
N LYS A 75 -8.30 0.86 -4.97
CA LYS A 75 -8.90 -0.29 -4.26
C LYS A 75 -9.53 -1.34 -5.20
N ASP A 76 -10.07 -0.91 -6.34
CA ASP A 76 -10.62 -1.79 -7.38
C ASP A 76 -9.55 -2.42 -8.29
N LYS A 77 -8.28 -2.05 -8.09
CA LYS A 77 -7.11 -2.49 -8.84
C LYS A 77 -6.05 -3.15 -7.96
N SER A 78 -6.37 -3.45 -6.70
CA SER A 78 -5.42 -4.07 -5.77
C SER A 78 -4.86 -5.38 -6.33
N GLU A 79 -5.67 -6.21 -6.99
CA GLU A 79 -5.22 -7.47 -7.60
C GLU A 79 -4.25 -7.28 -8.77
N ASP A 80 -4.24 -6.11 -9.42
CA ASP A 80 -3.37 -5.81 -10.56
C ASP A 80 -1.93 -5.50 -10.12
N VAL A 81 -1.65 -5.36 -8.82
CA VAL A 81 -0.29 -5.16 -8.27
C VAL A 81 0.65 -6.31 -8.66
N LYS A 82 0.11 -7.53 -8.89
CA LYS A 82 0.89 -8.66 -9.44
C LYS A 82 1.59 -8.32 -10.77
N GLN A 83 0.98 -7.47 -11.59
CA GLN A 83 1.56 -7.02 -12.86
C GLN A 83 2.78 -6.13 -12.62
N ILE A 84 2.75 -5.26 -11.60
CA ILE A 84 3.91 -4.44 -11.22
C ILE A 84 5.03 -5.33 -10.67
N VAL A 85 4.72 -6.36 -9.88
CA VAL A 85 5.72 -7.33 -9.41
C VAL A 85 6.36 -8.08 -10.59
N GLU A 86 5.57 -8.49 -11.59
CA GLU A 86 6.10 -9.08 -12.82
C GLU A 86 6.99 -8.11 -13.61
N GLU A 87 6.61 -6.84 -13.67
CA GLU A 87 7.38 -5.81 -14.36
C GLU A 87 8.72 -5.54 -13.65
N LEU A 88 8.72 -5.47 -12.32
CA LEU A 88 9.94 -5.38 -11.52
C LEU A 88 10.84 -6.59 -11.77
N ARG A 89 10.29 -7.81 -11.86
CA ARG A 89 11.05 -9.03 -12.22
C ARG A 89 11.72 -8.97 -13.58
N ARG A 90 11.12 -8.29 -14.55
CA ARG A 90 11.64 -8.19 -15.91
C ARG A 90 12.65 -7.06 -16.07
N ASN A 91 12.36 -5.91 -15.48
CA ASN A 91 13.01 -4.64 -15.82
C ASN A 91 13.50 -3.86 -14.58
N GLY A 92 13.21 -4.35 -13.38
CA GLY A 92 13.58 -3.70 -12.12
C GLY A 92 15.00 -4.02 -11.65
N PRO A 93 15.55 -3.22 -10.73
CA PRO A 93 16.84 -3.51 -10.13
C PRO A 93 16.78 -4.83 -9.34
N PRO A 94 17.83 -5.67 -9.36
CA PRO A 94 17.82 -7.01 -8.77
C PRO A 94 17.64 -7.03 -7.24
N GLU A 95 17.78 -5.87 -6.58
CA GLU A 95 17.55 -5.71 -5.13
C GLU A 95 16.06 -5.68 -4.75
N TYR A 96 15.14 -5.57 -5.72
CA TYR A 96 13.69 -5.52 -5.51
C TYR A 96 12.96 -6.82 -5.91
N LEU A 97 13.69 -7.93 -6.06
CA LEU A 97 13.21 -9.25 -6.51
C LEU A 97 13.27 -10.31 -5.42
#